data_AF-B6ZHG5-F1
#
_entry.id   AF-B6ZHG5-F1
#
_cell.length_a   1.000
_cell.length_b   1.000
_cell.length_c   1.000
_cell.angle_alpha   90.00
_cell.angle_beta   90.00
_cell.angle_gamma   90.00
#
_symmetry.space_group_name_H-M   'P 1'
#
loop_
_entity.id
_entity.type
_entity.pdbx_description
1 polymer ?
#
loop_
_entity_poly.entity_id
_entity_poly.type
_entity_poly.pdbx_seq_one_letter_code
_entity_poly.pdbx_strand_id
1 'polypeptide(L)'
;MYDFISKLESFITDSGNIFNQKSTFDFYNKKLVTFNMENLVKSDISTYNAQYYNLYTAAFSESVRVGQREKYLFDRKQKKVDELIYSNMTSDEFHNPIRTKNKVLLKELDRYNREGRKLLIGQTYIMHDIADAFPDYNSENGEMGEISQIVVNLFKLSTYRFLFKQDESSEELLKKVFGKQLSDYDIADIIGFEERDILLNIKGAKNIKFRYGLSETEKRIFDGGL
;
A
#
# COMPACT_ATOMS: atom_id res chain seq x y z
N MET A 1 5.40 -17.87 -32.04
CA MET A 1 5.11 -19.16 -31.39
C MET A 1 6.33 -19.71 -30.66
N TYR A 2 7.48 -19.89 -31.33
CA TYR A 2 8.72 -20.35 -30.69
C TYR A 2 9.20 -19.46 -29.52
N ASP A 3 9.23 -18.14 -29.71
CA ASP A 3 9.61 -17.17 -28.66
C ASP A 3 8.70 -17.26 -27.41
N PHE A 4 7.39 -17.50 -27.61
CA PHE A 4 6.45 -17.64 -26.51
C PHE A 4 6.68 -18.93 -25.71
N ILE A 5 6.91 -20.05 -26.40
CA ILE A 5 7.21 -21.34 -25.77
C ILE A 5 8.52 -21.24 -24.98
N SER A 6 9.56 -20.67 -25.58
CA SER A 6 10.85 -20.50 -24.90
C SER A 6 10.76 -19.63 -23.64
N LYS A 7 9.96 -18.55 -23.66
CA LYS A 7 9.69 -17.71 -22.48
C LYS A 7 8.92 -18.46 -21.40
N LEU A 8 7.94 -19.29 -21.77
CA LEU A 8 7.23 -20.13 -20.80
C LEU A 8 8.15 -21.17 -20.16
N GLU A 9 9.01 -21.81 -20.95
CA GLU A 9 9.99 -22.79 -20.45
C GLU A 9 11.01 -22.16 -19.50
N SER A 10 11.54 -20.98 -19.83
CA SER A 10 12.41 -20.20 -18.93
C SER A 10 11.68 -19.80 -17.66
N PHE A 11 10.45 -19.29 -17.75
CA PHE A 11 9.65 -18.95 -16.56
C PHE A 11 9.40 -20.16 -15.65
N ILE A 12 9.06 -21.31 -16.22
CA ILE A 12 8.86 -22.56 -15.46
C ILE A 12 10.16 -23.04 -14.82
N THR A 13 11.30 -22.84 -15.47
CA THR A 13 12.60 -23.32 -14.98
C THR A 13 13.17 -22.36 -13.92
N ASP A 14 13.20 -21.07 -14.23
CA ASP A 14 13.87 -20.04 -13.44
C ASP A 14 13.02 -19.60 -12.23
N SER A 15 11.70 -19.57 -12.39
CA SER A 15 10.73 -19.19 -11.34
C SER A 15 9.84 -20.34 -10.89
N GLY A 16 10.18 -21.58 -11.28
CA GLY A 16 9.38 -22.78 -11.00
C GLY A 16 9.14 -23.06 -9.53
N ASN A 17 10.11 -22.71 -8.67
CA ASN A 17 9.98 -22.86 -7.22
C ASN A 17 8.88 -21.96 -6.60
N ILE A 18 8.46 -20.91 -7.33
CA ILE A 18 7.39 -19.99 -6.91
C ILE A 18 6.09 -20.34 -7.64
N PHE A 19 6.13 -20.48 -8.98
CA PHE A 19 4.92 -20.53 -9.80
C PHE A 19 4.55 -21.91 -10.33
N ASN A 20 5.49 -22.86 -10.38
CA ASN A 20 5.22 -24.24 -10.80
C ASN A 20 5.19 -25.19 -9.60
N GLN A 21 4.46 -24.78 -8.56
CA GLN A 21 4.25 -25.56 -7.35
C GLN A 21 2.77 -25.55 -6.99
N LYS A 22 2.34 -26.57 -6.24
CA LYS A 22 1.01 -26.54 -5.61
C LYS A 22 1.05 -25.56 -4.45
N SER A 23 0.19 -24.54 -4.47
CA SER A 23 -0.03 -23.68 -3.30
C SER A 23 -0.50 -24.52 -2.12
N THR A 24 0.23 -24.46 -1.00
CA THR A 24 -0.03 -25.26 0.22
C THR A 24 -0.65 -24.45 1.36
N PHE A 25 -0.77 -23.13 1.21
CA PHE A 25 -1.30 -22.22 2.22
C PHE A 25 -2.67 -21.67 1.82
N ASP A 26 -3.62 -21.65 2.77
CA ASP A 26 -4.88 -20.92 2.68
C ASP A 26 -5.00 -19.91 3.83
N PHE A 27 -5.80 -18.86 3.60
CA PHE A 27 -6.05 -17.80 4.58
C PHE A 27 -7.53 -17.68 4.98
N TYR A 28 -8.37 -18.66 4.62
CA TYR A 28 -9.83 -18.61 4.80
C TYR A 28 -10.32 -18.43 6.24
N ASN A 29 -9.56 -18.96 7.21
CA ASN A 29 -9.91 -18.92 8.63
C ASN A 29 -8.84 -18.23 9.48
N LYS A 30 -7.93 -17.48 8.84
CA LYS A 30 -6.83 -16.82 9.52
C LYS A 30 -7.23 -15.38 9.85
N LYS A 31 -6.96 -14.96 11.09
CA LYS A 31 -7.23 -13.59 11.56
C LYS A 31 -6.08 -12.62 11.25
N LEU A 32 -4.87 -13.15 11.11
CA LEU A 32 -3.66 -12.41 10.77
C LEU A 32 -2.85 -13.27 9.80
N VAL A 33 -2.38 -12.65 8.72
CA VAL A 33 -1.56 -13.28 7.70
C VAL A 33 -0.48 -12.28 7.32
N THR A 34 0.77 -12.73 7.32
CA THR A 34 1.93 -11.93 6.94
C THR A 34 2.69 -12.67 5.87
N PHE A 35 3.03 -11.98 4.78
CA PHE A 35 3.88 -12.52 3.73
C PHE A 35 5.28 -11.93 3.89
N ASN A 36 6.28 -12.78 4.10
CA ASN A 36 7.67 -12.34 4.08
C ASN A 36 8.12 -12.19 2.61
N MET A 37 8.45 -10.95 2.23
CA MET A 37 8.83 -10.59 0.86
C MET A 37 10.35 -10.43 0.67
N GLU A 38 11.16 -10.66 1.71
CA GLU A 38 12.60 -10.36 1.68
C GLU A 38 13.35 -11.09 0.55
N ASN A 39 13.04 -12.37 0.33
CA ASN A 39 13.62 -13.14 -0.75
C ASN A 39 13.07 -12.73 -2.12
N LEU A 40 11.84 -12.22 -2.17
CA LEU A 40 11.24 -11.79 -3.43
C LEU A 40 11.88 -10.50 -3.95
N VAL A 41 12.24 -9.57 -3.05
CA VAL A 41 12.94 -8.32 -3.44
C VAL A 41 14.27 -8.60 -4.14
N LYS A 42 14.90 -9.76 -3.90
CA LYS A 42 16.15 -10.20 -4.52
C LYS A 42 15.94 -10.88 -5.89
N SER A 43 14.71 -11.16 -6.30
CA SER A 43 14.38 -11.77 -7.59
C SER A 43 14.39 -10.76 -8.74
N ASP A 44 14.32 -11.24 -9.98
CA ASP A 44 14.16 -10.35 -11.13
C ASP A 44 12.83 -9.59 -11.08
N ILE A 45 12.77 -8.44 -11.77
CA ILE A 45 11.61 -7.53 -11.75
C ILE A 45 10.32 -8.23 -12.20
N SER A 46 10.38 -9.16 -13.17
CA SER A 46 9.20 -9.85 -13.67
C SER A 46 8.65 -10.83 -12.63
N THR A 47 9.54 -11.61 -12.00
CA THR A 47 9.18 -12.52 -10.90
C THR A 47 8.62 -11.77 -9.70
N TYR A 48 9.29 -10.69 -9.28
CA TYR A 48 8.81 -9.81 -8.21
C TYR A 48 7.40 -9.30 -8.51
N ASN A 49 7.20 -8.70 -9.69
CA ASN A 49 5.93 -8.10 -10.08
C ASN A 49 4.80 -9.12 -10.15
N ALA A 50 5.07 -10.29 -10.73
CA ALA A 50 4.08 -11.36 -10.86
C ALA A 50 3.67 -11.93 -9.49
N GLN A 51 4.64 -12.20 -8.61
CA GLN A 51 4.35 -12.79 -7.31
C GLN A 51 3.69 -11.78 -6.36
N TYR A 52 4.13 -10.52 -6.39
CA TYR A 52 3.47 -9.46 -5.62
C TYR A 52 2.00 -9.32 -6.04
N TYR A 53 1.75 -9.27 -7.34
CA TYR A 53 0.39 -9.22 -7.89
C TYR A 53 -0.44 -10.42 -7.41
N ASN A 54 0.11 -11.63 -7.55
CA ASN A 54 -0.55 -12.86 -7.12
C ASN A 54 -0.93 -12.83 -5.63
N LEU A 55 0.02 -12.49 -4.75
CA LEU A 55 -0.23 -12.41 -3.31
C LEU A 55 -1.25 -11.33 -2.95
N TYR A 56 -1.15 -10.15 -3.56
CA TYR A 56 -2.09 -9.05 -3.31
C TYR A 56 -3.51 -9.41 -3.75
N THR A 57 -3.66 -9.93 -4.97
CA THR A 57 -4.97 -10.34 -5.51
C THR A 57 -5.59 -11.49 -4.73
N ALA A 58 -4.77 -12.46 -4.29
CA ALA A 58 -5.22 -13.55 -3.44
C ALA A 58 -5.76 -13.01 -2.11
N ALA A 59 -4.98 -12.18 -1.40
CA ALA A 59 -5.39 -11.57 -0.13
C ALA A 59 -6.63 -10.66 -0.27
N PHE A 60 -6.73 -9.90 -1.37
CA PHE A 60 -7.89 -9.06 -1.65
C PHE A 60 -9.15 -9.89 -1.92
N SER A 61 -9.03 -11.00 -2.66
CA SER A 61 -10.16 -11.89 -2.97
C SER A 61 -10.76 -12.50 -1.69
N GLU A 62 -9.92 -12.88 -0.74
CA GLU A 62 -10.42 -13.36 0.55
C GLU A 62 -11.06 -12.24 1.38
N SER A 63 -10.46 -11.06 1.38
CA SER A 63 -11.05 -9.89 2.04
C SER A 63 -12.43 -9.55 1.45
N VAL A 64 -12.61 -9.70 0.13
CA VAL A 64 -13.90 -9.58 -0.55
C VAL A 64 -14.88 -10.65 -0.09
N ARG A 65 -14.46 -11.91 0.02
CA ARG A 65 -15.31 -13.01 0.53
C ARG A 65 -15.82 -12.73 1.94
N VAL A 66 -14.93 -12.31 2.84
CA VAL A 66 -15.29 -11.91 4.21
C VAL A 66 -16.25 -10.71 4.17
N GLY A 67 -15.87 -9.65 3.47
CA GLY A 67 -16.66 -8.42 3.35
C GLY A 67 -18.08 -8.64 2.82
N GLN A 68 -18.24 -9.47 1.79
CA GLN A 68 -19.55 -9.83 1.23
C GLN A 68 -20.41 -10.60 2.24
N ARG A 69 -19.82 -11.56 2.96
CA ARG A 69 -20.51 -12.31 4.02
C ARG A 69 -20.98 -11.37 5.12
N GLU A 70 -20.10 -10.51 5.64
CA GLU A 70 -20.44 -9.58 6.72
C GLU A 70 -21.50 -8.57 6.28
N LYS A 71 -21.38 -8.04 5.06
CA LYS A 71 -22.38 -7.16 4.46
C LYS A 71 -23.74 -7.83 4.34
N TYR A 72 -23.79 -9.09 3.90
CA TYR A 72 -25.04 -9.84 3.81
C TYR A 72 -25.73 -10.02 5.18
N LEU A 73 -24.96 -10.36 6.22
CA LEU A 73 -25.48 -10.51 7.57
C LEU A 73 -25.98 -9.17 8.14
N PHE A 74 -25.24 -8.09 7.87
CA PHE A 74 -25.61 -6.73 8.24
C PHE A 74 -26.93 -6.29 7.58
N ASP A 75 -27.02 -6.43 6.25
CA ASP A 75 -28.18 -6.00 5.46
C ASP A 75 -29.46 -6.74 5.88
N ARG A 76 -29.32 -7.96 6.44
CA ARG A 76 -30.41 -8.76 7.01
C ARG A 76 -30.66 -8.55 8.50
N LYS A 77 -29.99 -7.58 9.12
CA LYS A 77 -30.08 -7.27 10.56
C LYS A 77 -29.71 -8.46 11.46
N GLN A 78 -28.89 -9.38 10.95
CA GLN A 78 -28.35 -10.51 11.72
C GLN A 78 -27.08 -10.12 12.49
N LYS A 79 -26.43 -9.02 12.07
CA LYS A 79 -25.32 -8.39 12.78
C LYS A 79 -25.52 -6.89 12.87
N LYS A 80 -25.07 -6.30 13.96
CA LYS A 80 -24.92 -4.85 14.15
C LYS A 80 -23.55 -4.38 13.65
N VAL A 81 -23.39 -3.06 13.52
CA VAL A 81 -22.15 -2.44 12.99
C VAL A 81 -20.92 -2.82 13.82
N ASP A 82 -21.06 -2.88 15.14
CA ASP A 82 -20.03 -3.25 16.11
C ASP A 82 -19.69 -4.76 16.12
N GLU A 83 -20.46 -5.59 15.42
CA GLU A 83 -20.24 -7.04 15.28
C GLU A 83 -19.63 -7.42 13.92
N LEU A 84 -19.44 -6.45 13.02
CA LEU A 84 -18.88 -6.67 11.69
C LEU A 84 -17.39 -6.92 11.75
N ILE A 85 -16.94 -7.83 10.89
CA ILE A 85 -15.52 -8.09 10.69
C ILE A 85 -15.02 -7.19 9.55
N TYR A 86 -14.02 -6.37 9.86
CA TYR A 86 -13.32 -5.53 8.90
C TYR A 86 -12.01 -6.20 8.49
N SER A 87 -11.68 -6.14 7.21
CA SER A 87 -10.39 -6.62 6.72
C SER A 87 -9.48 -5.41 6.49
N ASN A 88 -8.21 -5.50 6.91
CA ASN A 88 -7.20 -4.50 6.59
C ASN A 88 -6.03 -5.17 5.88
N MET A 89 -5.66 -4.62 4.72
CA MET A 89 -4.50 -5.04 3.96
C MET A 89 -3.42 -3.98 4.10
N THR A 90 -2.33 -4.33 4.78
CA THR A 90 -1.17 -3.45 4.92
C THR A 90 -0.07 -3.89 3.99
N SER A 91 0.39 -2.95 3.18
CA SER A 91 1.52 -3.08 2.29
C SER A 91 2.66 -2.25 2.83
N ASP A 92 3.58 -2.91 3.52
CA ASP A 92 4.84 -2.30 3.90
C ASP A 92 5.77 -2.18 2.68
N GLU A 93 6.66 -1.20 2.67
CA GLU A 93 7.57 -0.90 1.56
C GLU A 93 6.87 -0.80 0.19
N PHE A 94 5.71 -0.14 0.18
CA PHE A 94 4.87 -0.01 -1.02
C PHE A 94 5.53 0.78 -2.14
N HIS A 95 6.67 1.43 -1.89
CA HIS A 95 7.49 2.00 -2.94
C HIS A 95 8.08 0.94 -3.90
N ASN A 96 8.24 -0.32 -3.46
CA ASN A 96 8.79 -1.37 -4.31
C ASN A 96 7.97 -1.65 -5.59
N PRO A 97 6.66 -1.95 -5.54
CA PRO A 97 5.86 -2.12 -6.76
C PRO A 97 5.78 -0.85 -7.63
N ILE A 98 6.03 0.32 -7.06
CA ILE A 98 6.12 1.60 -7.79
C ILE A 98 7.44 1.66 -8.57
N ARG A 99 8.58 1.43 -7.91
CA ARG A 99 9.92 1.42 -8.51
C ARG A 99 10.08 0.36 -9.60
N THR A 100 9.51 -0.82 -9.40
CA THR A 100 9.50 -1.91 -10.41
C THR A 100 8.48 -1.68 -11.53
N LYS A 101 7.78 -0.54 -11.53
CA LYS A 101 6.79 -0.13 -12.53
C LYS A 101 5.72 -1.21 -12.76
N ASN A 102 5.19 -1.80 -11.69
CA ASN A 102 4.15 -2.82 -11.76
C ASN A 102 2.79 -2.22 -12.13
N LYS A 103 2.65 -1.73 -13.37
CA LYS A 103 1.47 -0.99 -13.85
C LYS A 103 0.18 -1.80 -13.73
N VAL A 104 0.26 -3.12 -13.89
CA VAL A 104 -0.91 -4.01 -13.76
C VAL A 104 -1.45 -3.93 -12.34
N LEU A 105 -0.59 -4.18 -11.34
CA LEU A 105 -0.98 -4.05 -9.94
C LEU A 105 -1.48 -2.64 -9.62
N LEU A 106 -0.71 -1.60 -9.95
CA LEU A 106 -1.05 -0.22 -9.56
C LEU A 106 -2.40 0.24 -10.13
N LYS A 107 -2.75 -0.18 -11.36
CA LYS A 107 -4.07 0.10 -11.95
C LYS A 107 -5.19 -0.69 -11.26
N GLU A 108 -4.93 -1.94 -10.90
CA GLU A 108 -5.88 -2.78 -10.16
C GLU A 108 -6.16 -2.24 -8.76
N LEU A 109 -5.17 -1.64 -8.10
CA LEU A 109 -5.36 -1.01 -6.78
C LEU A 109 -6.39 0.12 -6.81
N ASP A 110 -6.50 0.92 -7.89
CA ASP A 110 -7.56 1.94 -7.99
C ASP A 110 -8.95 1.29 -7.92
N ARG A 111 -9.14 0.17 -8.63
CA ARG A 111 -10.39 -0.61 -8.58
C ARG A 111 -10.61 -1.19 -7.18
N TYR A 112 -9.59 -1.82 -6.60
CA TYR A 112 -9.68 -2.45 -5.28
C TYR A 112 -10.00 -1.44 -4.17
N ASN A 113 -9.43 -0.23 -4.20
CA ASN A 113 -9.77 0.82 -3.24
C ASN A 113 -11.25 1.24 -3.33
N ARG A 114 -11.80 1.34 -4.54
CA ARG A 114 -13.21 1.69 -4.77
C ARG A 114 -14.17 0.59 -4.35
N GLU A 115 -13.83 -0.66 -4.64
CA GLU A 115 -14.63 -1.84 -4.28
C GLU A 115 -14.54 -2.12 -2.77
N GLY A 116 -13.33 -2.08 -2.21
CA GLY A 116 -13.06 -2.38 -0.81
C GLY A 116 -13.84 -1.50 0.16
N ARG A 117 -14.04 -0.22 -0.17
CA ARG A 117 -14.86 0.72 0.61
C ARG A 117 -16.30 0.22 0.83
N LYS A 118 -16.86 -0.54 -0.11
CA LYS A 118 -18.23 -1.08 -0.02
C LYS A 118 -18.29 -2.39 0.77
N LEU A 119 -17.15 -3.03 0.98
CA LEU A 119 -17.02 -4.39 1.51
C LEU A 119 -16.22 -4.45 2.81
N LEU A 120 -16.14 -3.34 3.56
CA LEU A 120 -15.48 -3.29 4.87
C LEU A 120 -13.98 -3.63 4.78
N ILE A 121 -13.33 -3.30 3.65
CA ILE A 121 -11.91 -3.54 3.39
C ILE A 121 -11.17 -2.20 3.43
N GLY A 122 -10.21 -2.08 4.34
CA GLY A 122 -9.22 -1.01 4.38
C GLY A 122 -7.92 -1.45 3.69
N GLN A 123 -7.27 -0.51 3.00
CA GLN A 123 -5.94 -0.71 2.42
C GLN A 123 -5.00 0.36 2.99
N THR A 124 -3.85 -0.08 3.46
CA THR A 124 -2.80 0.75 4.06
C THR A 124 -1.53 0.58 3.23
N TYR A 125 -0.94 1.69 2.81
CA TYR A 125 0.31 1.72 2.05
C TYR A 125 1.34 2.49 2.85
N ILE A 126 2.50 1.87 3.10
CA ILE A 126 3.58 2.45 3.89
C ILE A 126 4.79 2.63 2.98
N MET A 127 5.39 3.80 3.04
CA MET A 127 6.57 4.20 2.29
C MET A 127 7.35 5.24 3.11
N HIS A 128 8.66 5.31 2.91
CA HIS A 128 9.55 6.16 3.71
C HIS A 128 9.47 7.63 3.30
N ASP A 129 9.77 7.89 2.02
CA ASP A 129 9.72 9.24 1.46
C ASP A 129 8.67 9.35 0.37
N ILE A 130 8.02 10.50 0.29
CA ILE A 130 7.09 10.81 -0.79
C ILE A 130 7.74 10.73 -2.18
N ALA A 131 9.02 11.08 -2.30
CA ALA A 131 9.77 10.98 -3.56
C ALA A 131 9.79 9.54 -4.11
N ASP A 132 9.77 8.54 -3.24
CA ASP A 132 9.74 7.13 -3.63
C ASP A 132 8.42 6.73 -4.32
N ALA A 133 7.35 7.48 -4.05
CA ALA A 133 6.05 7.28 -4.66
C ALA A 133 5.95 7.91 -6.06
N PHE A 134 6.83 8.86 -6.38
CA PHE A 134 6.79 9.65 -7.62
C PHE A 134 8.13 9.57 -8.38
N PRO A 135 8.57 8.37 -8.81
CA PRO A 135 9.91 8.15 -9.37
C PRO A 135 10.13 8.78 -10.76
N ASP A 136 9.06 9.19 -11.43
CA ASP A 136 9.06 9.87 -12.73
C ASP A 136 8.49 11.29 -12.63
N TYR A 137 8.67 11.93 -11.48
CA TYR A 137 8.46 13.37 -11.30
C TYR A 137 9.68 14.17 -11.76
N ASN A 138 9.46 15.19 -12.58
CA ASN A 138 10.48 16.14 -12.99
C ASN A 138 10.27 17.45 -12.24
N SER A 139 11.25 17.81 -11.40
CA SER A 139 11.21 19.03 -10.58
C SER A 139 11.39 20.33 -11.38
N GLU A 140 12.06 20.28 -12.54
CA GLU A 140 12.33 21.47 -13.36
C GLU A 140 11.07 22.00 -14.06
N ASN A 141 10.24 21.08 -14.57
CA ASN A 141 9.02 21.44 -15.33
C ASN A 141 7.72 21.07 -14.59
N GLY A 142 7.81 20.35 -13.46
CA GLY A 142 6.68 19.94 -12.64
C GLY A 142 5.79 18.85 -13.26
N GLU A 143 6.30 18.13 -14.27
CA GLU A 143 5.59 17.05 -14.95
C GLU A 143 5.68 15.73 -14.16
N MET A 144 4.63 14.92 -14.28
CA MET A 144 4.56 13.58 -13.69
C MET A 144 4.37 12.56 -14.82
N GLY A 145 5.25 11.57 -14.88
CA GLY A 145 5.10 10.44 -15.81
C GLY A 145 3.93 9.53 -15.46
N GLU A 146 3.77 8.45 -16.25
CA GLU A 146 2.64 7.53 -16.11
C GLU A 146 2.54 6.91 -14.71
N ILE A 147 3.67 6.53 -14.09
CA ILE A 147 3.66 5.86 -12.78
C ILE A 147 3.21 6.83 -11.70
N SER A 148 3.82 8.01 -11.63
CA SER A 148 3.42 9.10 -10.74
C SER A 148 1.94 9.44 -10.90
N GLN A 149 1.43 9.49 -12.14
CA GLN A 149 0.03 9.81 -12.38
C GLN A 149 -0.93 8.73 -11.83
N ILE A 150 -0.57 7.45 -11.93
CA ILE A 150 -1.33 6.36 -11.29
C ILE A 150 -1.29 6.50 -9.77
N VAL A 151 -0.12 6.78 -9.20
CA VAL A 151 0.06 6.96 -7.76
C VAL A 151 -0.74 8.16 -7.24
N VAL A 152 -0.77 9.29 -7.95
CA VAL A 152 -1.65 10.44 -7.62
C VAL A 152 -3.11 9.99 -7.49
N ASN A 153 -3.59 9.10 -8.35
CA ASN A 153 -4.97 8.60 -8.27
C ASN A 153 -5.20 7.76 -7.01
N LEU A 154 -4.25 6.91 -6.63
CA LEU A 154 -4.28 6.17 -5.36
C LEU A 154 -4.28 7.12 -4.15
N PHE A 155 -3.44 8.16 -4.17
CA PHE A 155 -3.44 9.21 -3.14
C PHE A 155 -4.79 9.92 -3.01
N LYS A 156 -5.47 10.21 -4.13
CA LYS A 156 -6.81 10.83 -4.13
C LYS A 156 -7.89 9.94 -3.50
N LEU A 157 -7.74 8.61 -3.57
CA LEU A 157 -8.65 7.66 -2.94
C LEU A 157 -8.37 7.48 -1.44
N SER A 158 -7.13 7.70 -1.02
CA SER A 158 -6.70 7.62 0.38
C SER A 158 -7.31 8.76 1.20
N THR A 159 -8.17 8.40 2.16
CA THR A 159 -8.92 9.37 2.99
C THR A 159 -8.10 9.86 4.18
N TYR A 160 -7.28 8.98 4.76
CA TYR A 160 -6.39 9.26 5.87
C TYR A 160 -4.96 9.16 5.36
N ARG A 161 -4.14 10.17 5.64
CA ARG A 161 -2.73 10.20 5.27
C ARG A 161 -1.93 10.65 6.47
N PHE A 162 -1.11 9.76 6.98
CA PHE A 162 -0.21 10.03 8.10
C PHE A 162 1.12 10.47 7.51
N LEU A 163 1.52 11.69 7.82
CA LEU A 163 2.76 12.29 7.35
C LEU A 163 3.71 12.38 8.55
N PHE A 164 4.81 11.66 8.42
CA PHE A 164 5.94 11.70 9.34
C PHE A 164 6.98 12.67 8.79
N LYS A 165 8.13 12.78 9.44
CA LYS A 165 9.25 13.56 8.93
C LYS A 165 9.56 13.20 7.47
N GLN A 166 9.73 14.20 6.62
CA GLN A 166 10.17 14.04 5.23
C GLN A 166 11.44 14.85 4.99
N ASP A 167 12.20 14.49 3.95
CA ASP A 167 13.42 15.22 3.59
C ASP A 167 13.11 16.62 3.04
N GLU A 168 13.99 17.59 3.28
CA GLU A 168 13.86 18.97 2.80
C GLU A 168 13.74 19.03 1.27
N SER A 169 14.41 18.12 0.55
CA SER A 169 14.30 18.03 -0.91
C SER A 169 12.90 17.65 -1.42
N SER A 170 12.04 17.11 -0.55
CA SER A 170 10.66 16.73 -0.87
C SER A 170 9.65 17.87 -0.67
N GLU A 171 10.07 19.06 -0.26
CA GLU A 171 9.17 20.22 -0.01
C GLU A 171 8.29 20.56 -1.22
N GLU A 172 8.89 20.75 -2.39
CA GLU A 172 8.16 21.11 -3.61
C GLU A 172 7.22 19.99 -4.08
N LEU A 173 7.63 18.73 -3.89
CA LEU A 173 6.80 17.58 -4.20
C LEU A 173 5.59 17.48 -3.25
N LEU A 174 5.78 17.75 -1.96
CA LEU A 174 4.69 17.85 -0.99
C LEU A 174 3.68 18.93 -1.38
N LYS A 175 4.15 20.14 -1.73
CA LYS A 175 3.30 21.23 -2.24
C LYS A 175 2.50 20.79 -3.46
N LYS A 176 3.14 20.11 -4.40
CA LYS A 176 2.52 19.65 -5.65
C LYS A 176 1.44 18.58 -5.40
N VAL A 177 1.76 17.56 -4.61
CA VAL A 177 0.88 16.39 -4.39
C VAL A 177 -0.30 16.72 -3.51
N PHE A 178 -0.07 17.46 -2.42
CA PHE A 178 -1.13 17.82 -1.47
C PHE A 178 -1.89 19.07 -1.89
N GLY A 179 -1.26 19.98 -2.63
CA GLY A 179 -1.83 21.26 -3.01
C GLY A 179 -2.33 22.01 -1.78
N LYS A 180 -3.56 22.51 -1.84
CA LYS A 180 -4.18 23.26 -0.73
C LYS A 180 -4.56 22.42 0.51
N GLN A 181 -4.28 21.12 0.50
CA GLN A 181 -4.58 20.26 1.67
C GLN A 181 -3.53 20.41 2.78
N LEU A 182 -2.33 20.89 2.45
CA LEU A 182 -1.30 21.29 3.41
C LEU A 182 -1.03 22.78 3.23
N SER A 183 -0.89 23.49 4.34
CA SER A 183 -0.37 24.86 4.32
C SER A 183 1.15 24.86 4.27
N ASP A 184 1.78 25.99 3.93
CA ASP A 184 3.24 26.12 4.00
C ASP A 184 3.77 25.85 5.41
N TYR A 185 3.01 26.22 6.45
CA TYR A 185 3.31 25.88 7.84
C TYR A 185 3.21 24.37 8.12
N ASP A 186 2.24 23.67 7.53
CA ASP A 186 2.16 22.21 7.68
C ASP A 186 3.35 21.51 7.03
N ILE A 187 3.81 22.02 5.89
CA ILE A 187 4.97 21.48 5.17
C ILE A 187 6.25 21.77 5.95
N ALA A 188 6.45 23.00 6.41
CA ALA A 188 7.61 23.35 7.24
C ALA A 188 7.68 22.50 8.51
N ASP A 189 6.53 22.24 9.15
CA ASP A 189 6.45 21.33 10.30
C ASP A 189 6.84 19.89 9.89
N ILE A 190 6.31 19.37 8.79
CA ILE A 190 6.65 18.01 8.30
C ILE A 190 8.16 17.86 8.05
N ILE A 191 8.84 18.86 7.49
CA ILE A 191 10.30 18.83 7.32
C ILE A 191 11.03 18.89 8.67
N GLY A 192 10.53 19.72 9.59
CA GLY A 192 11.09 19.94 10.92
C GLY A 192 10.77 18.86 11.95
N PHE A 193 9.92 17.89 11.64
CA PHE A 193 9.48 16.86 12.57
C PHE A 193 10.64 16.05 13.17
N GLU A 194 10.45 15.66 14.42
CA GLU A 194 11.26 14.67 15.10
C GLU A 194 10.58 13.29 15.04
N GLU A 195 11.28 12.28 15.56
CA GLU A 195 10.65 11.00 15.80
C GLU A 195 9.35 11.20 16.59
N ARG A 196 8.31 10.48 16.16
CA ARG A 196 6.95 10.47 16.72
C ARG A 196 6.04 11.60 16.35
N ASP A 197 6.55 12.67 15.77
CA ASP A 197 5.69 13.74 15.26
C ASP A 197 4.94 13.24 14.02
N ILE A 198 3.63 13.47 14.02
CA ILE A 198 2.74 13.08 12.93
C ILE A 198 1.82 14.24 12.59
N LEU A 199 1.67 14.50 11.29
CA LEU A 199 0.56 15.24 10.73
C LEU A 199 -0.42 14.26 10.07
N LEU A 200 -1.64 14.18 10.60
CA LEU A 200 -2.74 13.47 9.97
C LEU A 200 -3.52 14.43 9.07
N ASN A 201 -3.39 14.20 7.77
CA ASN A 201 -4.21 14.82 6.75
C ASN A 201 -5.45 13.95 6.50
N ILE A 202 -6.63 14.51 6.76
CA ILE A 202 -7.92 13.86 6.51
C ILE A 202 -8.61 14.58 5.37
N LYS A 203 -8.92 13.86 4.30
CA LYS A 203 -9.54 14.44 3.11
C LYS A 203 -10.87 15.13 3.46
N GLY A 204 -10.93 16.45 3.27
CA GLY A 204 -12.12 17.27 3.52
C GLY A 204 -12.28 17.72 4.97
N ALA A 205 -11.28 17.53 5.83
CA ALA A 205 -11.26 18.01 7.20
C ALA A 205 -9.95 18.74 7.53
N LYS A 206 -9.88 19.33 8.73
CA LYS A 206 -8.70 20.04 9.21
C LYS A 206 -7.58 19.04 9.54
N ASN A 207 -6.35 19.41 9.22
CA ASN A 207 -5.15 18.65 9.60
C ASN A 207 -5.01 18.59 11.13
N ILE A 208 -4.58 17.44 11.63
CA ILE A 208 -4.37 17.20 13.06
C ILE A 208 -2.90 16.85 13.27
N LYS A 209 -2.22 17.59 14.15
CA LYS A 209 -0.85 17.31 14.58
C LYS A 209 -0.89 16.62 15.93
N PHE A 210 -0.14 15.54 16.08
CA PHE A 210 -0.02 14.82 17.35
C PHE A 210 1.30 14.05 17.41
N ARG A 211 1.68 13.66 18.63
CA ARG A 211 2.78 12.70 18.85
C ARG A 211 2.19 11.36 19.26
N TYR A 212 2.71 10.27 18.70
CA TYR A 212 2.39 8.94 19.20
C TYR A 212 3.32 8.55 20.35
N GLY A 213 2.82 7.70 21.25
CA GLY A 213 3.62 7.08 22.29
C GLY A 213 3.51 5.56 22.17
N LEU A 214 4.63 4.87 22.34
CA LEU A 214 4.65 3.42 22.47
C LEU A 214 4.79 3.05 23.95
N SER A 215 3.98 2.12 24.40
CA SER A 215 4.15 1.47 25.70
C SER A 215 5.44 0.65 25.75
N GLU A 216 5.96 0.39 26.95
CA GLU A 216 7.14 -0.48 27.14
C GLU A 216 6.91 -1.91 26.60
N THR A 217 5.67 -2.37 26.58
CA THR A 217 5.33 -3.66 25.96
C THR A 217 5.43 -3.61 24.45
N GLU A 218 4.92 -2.56 23.81
CA GLU A 218 5.04 -2.38 22.35
C GLU A 218 6.52 -2.25 21.95
N LYS A 219 7.32 -1.47 22.67
CA LYS A 219 8.77 -1.36 22.40
C LYS A 219 9.48 -2.71 22.42
N ARG A 220 9.16 -3.58 23.38
CA ARG A 220 9.73 -4.94 23.49
C ARG A 220 9.23 -5.88 22.39
N ILE A 221 7.99 -5.74 21.94
CA ILE A 221 7.47 -6.53 20.81
C ILE A 221 8.14 -6.12 19.50
N PHE A 222 8.49 -4.84 19.37
CA PHE A 222 9.15 -4.29 18.18
C PHE A 222 10.67 -4.52 18.12
N ASP A 223 11.29 -5.10 19.17
CA ASP A 223 12.72 -5.41 19.40
C ASP A 223 13.73 -5.22 18.24
N GLY A 224 13.82 -3.98 17.73
CA GLY A 224 14.94 -3.48 16.93
C GLY A 224 14.82 -3.59 15.41
N GLY A 225 14.02 -2.70 14.79
CA GLY A 225 14.54 -1.94 13.66
C GLY A 225 15.15 -0.66 14.22
N LEU A 226 16.48 -0.57 14.28
CA LEU A 226 17.22 0.65 14.63
C LEU A 226 17.03 1.72 13.56
#